data_AF-A0A1I1V8J9-F1
#
_entry.id   AF-A0A1I1V8J9-F1
#
_cell.length_a   1.000
_cell.length_b   1.000
_cell.length_c   1.000
_cell.angle_alpha   90.00
_cell.angle_beta   90.00
_cell.angle_gamma   90.00
#
_symmetry.space_group_name_H-M   'P 1'
#
loop_
_entity.id
_entity.type
_entity.pdbx_description
1 polymer ?
#
loop_
_entity_poly.entity_id
_entity_poly.type
_entity_poly.pdbx_seq_one_letter_code
_entity_poly.pdbx_strand_id
1 'polypeptide(L)'
;MKKRYWLIPLLILAVPALLIVLFFRLLDSVYPEPPKSTVKYAEFPLHAVYILNGQRHELRDTIIGEYGGTGWNEGNGKFRKWKLSLKSSGEDQLTIVKSKEGDVEIEIFFSLGHAEYLMGDPDKDRNYTQNYPSGALISKKEGGMTNTSLFTSGELTEKYNIRILEWETGPPIQNHFEAEN
;
A
#
# COMPACT_ATOMS: atom_id res chain seq x y z
N MET A 1 -2.82 67.15 6.47
CA MET A 1 -2.81 65.74 6.95
C MET A 1 -3.15 64.83 5.77
N LYS A 2 -2.15 64.24 5.09
CA LYS A 2 -2.41 63.28 3.99
C LYS A 2 -2.94 61.98 4.61
N LYS A 3 -4.24 61.74 4.45
CA LYS A 3 -4.92 60.56 5.00
C LYS A 3 -4.26 59.29 4.45
N ARG A 4 -3.94 58.36 5.35
CA ARG A 4 -3.24 57.08 5.10
C ARG A 4 -4.13 56.08 4.34
N TYR A 5 -4.66 56.47 3.19
CA TYR A 5 -5.53 55.62 2.37
C TYR A 5 -4.80 54.42 1.73
N TRP A 6 -3.46 54.43 1.72
CA TRP A 6 -2.64 53.31 1.26
C TRP A 6 -2.56 52.14 2.25
N LEU A 7 -2.97 52.33 3.51
CA LEU A 7 -3.04 51.24 4.50
C LEU A 7 -4.24 50.31 4.26
N ILE A 8 -5.31 50.82 3.64
CA ILE A 8 -6.53 50.06 3.37
C ILE A 8 -6.27 48.89 2.39
N PRO A 9 -5.63 49.08 1.22
CA PRO A 9 -5.30 47.95 0.33
C PRO A 9 -4.28 46.98 0.95
N LEU A 10 -3.35 47.47 1.77
CA LEU A 10 -2.42 46.60 2.52
C LEU A 10 -3.16 45.70 3.51
N LEU A 11 -4.14 46.25 4.24
CA LEU A 11 -4.97 45.49 5.18
C LEU A 11 -5.84 44.45 4.46
N ILE A 12 -6.39 44.81 3.30
CA ILE A 12 -7.23 43.92 2.48
C ILE A 12 -6.43 42.72 1.96
N LEU A 13 -5.11 42.85 1.74
CA LEU A 13 -4.25 41.73 1.37
C LEU A 13 -3.71 40.97 2.59
N ALA A 14 -3.37 41.68 3.67
CA ALA A 14 -2.76 41.09 4.86
C ALA A 14 -3.75 40.24 5.67
N VAL A 15 -5.02 40.65 5.77
CA VAL A 15 -6.03 39.91 6.55
C VAL A 15 -6.35 38.53 5.93
N PRO A 16 -6.63 38.40 4.62
CA PRO A 16 -6.78 37.10 3.98
C PRO A 16 -5.53 36.24 4.09
N ALA A 17 -4.33 36.82 3.91
CA ALA A 17 -3.08 36.08 4.08
C ALA A 17 -2.91 35.53 5.51
N LEU A 18 -3.24 36.35 6.53
CA LEU A 18 -3.23 35.92 7.93
C LEU A 18 -4.25 34.81 8.19
N LEU A 19 -5.47 34.94 7.67
CA LEU A 19 -6.52 33.93 7.81
C LEU A 19 -6.12 32.62 7.13
N ILE A 20 -5.46 32.68 5.97
CA ILE A 20 -4.90 31.50 5.29
C ILE A 20 -3.84 30.82 6.17
N VAL A 21 -2.90 31.58 6.74
CA VAL A 21 -1.87 31.02 7.63
C VAL A 21 -2.50 30.41 8.89
N LEU A 22 -3.48 31.08 9.50
CA LEU A 22 -4.20 30.56 10.67
C LEU A 22 -4.98 29.30 10.33
N PHE A 23 -5.62 29.25 9.15
CA PHE A 23 -6.33 28.09 8.66
C PHE A 23 -5.40 26.89 8.47
N PHE A 24 -4.24 27.06 7.82
CA PHE A 24 -3.27 25.98 7.66
C PHE A 24 -2.69 25.52 9.00
N ARG A 25 -2.40 26.43 9.94
CA ARG A 25 -1.98 26.04 11.30
C ARG A 25 -3.05 25.26 12.05
N LEU A 26 -4.31 25.65 11.91
CA LEU A 26 -5.42 24.92 12.52
C LEU A 26 -5.58 23.54 11.88
N LEU A 27 -5.43 23.45 10.56
CA LEU A 27 -5.48 22.20 9.81
C LEU A 27 -4.39 21.22 10.25
N ASP A 28 -3.15 21.68 10.42
CA ASP A 28 -2.04 20.87 10.92
C ASP A 28 -2.24 20.45 12.39
N SER A 29 -2.93 21.27 13.20
CA SER A 29 -3.26 20.91 14.58
C SER A 29 -4.35 19.84 14.67
N VAL A 30 -5.30 19.82 13.72
CA VAL A 30 -6.38 18.81 13.67
C VAL A 30 -5.88 17.52 13.02
N TYR A 31 -4.98 17.63 12.05
CA TYR A 31 -4.38 16.50 11.33
C TYR A 31 -2.84 16.58 11.39
N PRO A 32 -2.25 16.21 12.54
CA PRO A 32 -0.80 16.23 12.69
C PRO A 32 -0.15 15.31 11.66
N GLU A 33 1.05 15.68 11.19
CA GLU A 33 1.82 14.77 10.36
C GLU A 33 2.21 13.55 11.17
N PRO A 34 2.06 12.33 10.60
CA PRO A 34 2.55 11.14 11.27
C PRO A 34 4.06 11.29 11.46
N PRO A 35 4.62 10.83 12.59
CA PRO A 35 6.05 10.89 12.81
C PRO A 35 6.78 10.21 11.65
N LYS A 36 7.86 10.83 11.17
CA LYS A 36 8.65 10.26 10.08
C LYS A 36 9.08 8.85 10.48
N SER A 37 8.88 7.89 9.58
CA SER A 37 9.36 6.53 9.84
C SER A 37 10.90 6.52 9.79
N THR A 38 11.51 5.91 10.79
CA THR A 38 12.94 5.57 10.79
C THR A 38 13.23 4.53 9.71
N VAL A 39 12.31 3.60 9.47
CA VAL A 39 12.42 2.59 8.41
C VAL A 39 11.86 3.17 7.12
N LYS A 40 12.71 3.37 6.11
CA LYS A 40 12.27 3.80 4.77
C LYS A 40 12.32 2.68 3.73
N TYR A 41 13.04 1.61 4.04
CA TYR A 41 13.32 0.51 3.12
C TYR A 41 13.53 -0.77 3.92
N ALA A 42 12.83 -1.85 3.56
CA ALA A 42 13.01 -3.17 4.16
C ALA A 42 12.80 -4.26 3.10
N GLU A 43 13.58 -5.33 3.19
CA GLU A 43 13.44 -6.51 2.33
C GLU A 43 12.94 -7.68 3.17
N PHE A 44 11.91 -8.38 2.73
CA PHE A 44 11.31 -9.52 3.42
C PHE A 44 11.40 -10.74 2.51
N PRO A 45 11.87 -11.90 3.01
CA PRO A 45 11.88 -13.10 2.19
C PRO A 45 10.44 -13.58 2.02
N LEU A 46 10.08 -13.93 0.78
CA LEU A 46 8.80 -14.53 0.43
C LEU A 46 9.04 -15.96 -0.03
N HIS A 47 8.38 -16.91 0.61
CA HIS A 47 8.32 -18.30 0.18
C HIS A 47 6.86 -18.70 -0.01
N ALA A 48 6.51 -19.08 -1.24
CA ALA A 48 5.16 -19.49 -1.58
C ALA A 48 5.21 -20.87 -2.26
N VAL A 49 4.35 -21.78 -1.79
CA VAL A 49 4.14 -23.09 -2.39
C VAL A 49 2.67 -23.23 -2.76
N TYR A 50 2.41 -23.59 -4.00
CA TYR A 50 1.06 -23.78 -4.51
C TYR A 50 0.97 -24.94 -5.47
N ILE A 51 -0.23 -25.49 -5.62
CA ILE A 51 -0.59 -26.45 -6.65
C ILE A 51 -1.39 -25.70 -7.71
N LEU A 52 -0.96 -25.81 -8.95
CA LEU A 52 -1.68 -25.33 -10.12
C LEU A 52 -1.92 -26.52 -11.04
N ASN A 53 -3.18 -26.83 -11.36
CA ASN A 53 -3.53 -27.94 -12.24
C ASN A 53 -2.93 -29.29 -11.81
N GLY A 54 -2.83 -29.54 -10.50
CA GLY A 54 -2.24 -30.75 -9.93
C GLY A 54 -0.71 -30.78 -9.88
N GLN A 55 -0.01 -29.77 -10.42
CA GLN A 55 1.45 -29.65 -10.32
C GLN A 55 1.85 -28.76 -9.15
N ARG A 56 2.80 -29.20 -8.34
CA ARG A 56 3.37 -28.42 -7.24
C ARG A 56 4.40 -27.44 -7.79
N HIS A 57 4.23 -26.17 -7.46
CA HIS A 57 5.14 -25.08 -7.76
C HIS A 57 5.67 -24.49 -6.45
N GLU A 58 6.93 -24.09 -6.47
CA GLU A 58 7.60 -23.41 -5.38
C GLU A 58 8.22 -22.12 -5.91
N LEU A 59 7.94 -21.02 -5.22
CA LEU A 59 8.43 -19.70 -5.56
C LEU A 59 9.14 -19.11 -4.35
N ARG A 60 10.34 -18.57 -4.60
CA ARG A 60 11.13 -17.83 -3.63
C ARG A 60 11.44 -16.47 -4.22
N ASP A 61 11.03 -15.42 -3.52
CA ASP A 61 11.25 -14.04 -3.92
C ASP A 61 11.53 -13.17 -2.69
N THR A 62 11.69 -11.88 -2.89
CA THR A 62 11.87 -10.89 -1.83
C THR A 62 10.87 -9.77 -2.04
N ILE A 63 10.07 -9.50 -1.02
CA ILE A 63 9.20 -8.33 -0.97
C ILE A 63 10.04 -7.14 -0.53
N ILE A 64 10.01 -6.06 -1.29
CA ILE A 64 10.63 -4.78 -0.97
C ILE A 64 9.52 -3.87 -0.46
N GLY A 65 9.70 -3.34 0.75
CA GLY A 65 8.85 -2.32 1.33
C GLY A 65 9.53 -0.97 1.35
N GLU A 66 8.90 0.05 0.77
CA GLU A 66 9.44 1.40 0.64
C GLU A 66 8.48 2.46 1.22
N TYR A 67 9.05 3.48 1.85
CA TYR A 67 8.29 4.64 2.30
C TYR A 67 7.97 5.57 1.11
N GLY A 68 6.67 5.68 0.80
CA GLY A 68 6.14 6.49 -0.30
C GLY A 68 5.76 7.92 0.08
N GLY A 69 6.11 8.38 1.28
CA GLY A 69 5.77 9.73 1.78
C GLY A 69 4.52 9.76 2.65
N THR A 70 3.90 10.93 2.76
CA THR A 70 2.69 11.15 3.56
C THR A 70 1.46 11.26 2.65
N GLY A 71 0.43 10.48 2.94
CA GLY A 71 -0.89 10.56 2.34
C GLY A 71 -1.85 11.38 3.18
N TRP A 72 -2.97 11.77 2.58
CA TRP A 72 -4.10 12.37 3.27
C TRP A 72 -5.41 11.78 2.75
N ASN A 73 -6.32 11.41 3.64
CA ASN A 73 -7.70 11.09 3.30
C ASN A 73 -8.66 11.55 4.41
N GLU A 74 -9.95 11.68 4.09
CA GLU A 74 -10.95 12.25 5.01
C GLU A 74 -11.22 11.37 6.25
N GLY A 75 -10.99 10.06 6.16
CA GLY A 75 -11.27 9.11 7.26
C GLY A 75 -10.13 8.94 8.26
N ASN A 76 -8.88 9.03 7.82
CA ASN A 76 -7.67 8.75 8.61
C ASN A 76 -6.78 9.99 8.77
N GLY A 77 -7.12 11.12 8.15
CA GLY A 77 -6.27 12.30 8.15
C GLY A 77 -4.97 12.05 7.39
N LYS A 78 -3.85 12.55 7.94
CA LYS A 78 -2.52 12.30 7.38
C LYS A 78 -2.00 10.93 7.80
N PHE A 79 -1.50 10.12 6.87
CA PHE A 79 -0.98 8.78 7.14
C PHE A 79 0.31 8.49 6.36
N ARG A 80 1.12 7.53 6.83
CA ARG A 80 2.32 7.09 6.09
C ARG A 80 1.91 6.25 4.90
N LYS A 81 2.40 6.62 3.71
CA LYS A 81 2.26 5.81 2.51
C LYS A 81 3.42 4.83 2.44
N TRP A 82 3.07 3.59 2.16
CA TRP A 82 4.00 2.50 1.99
C TRP A 82 3.73 1.82 0.67
N LYS A 83 4.78 1.37 0.01
CA LYS A 83 4.72 0.64 -1.25
C LYS A 83 5.38 -0.72 -1.05
N LEU A 84 4.72 -1.78 -1.51
CA LEU A 84 5.34 -3.10 -1.64
C LEU A 84 5.62 -3.38 -3.11
N SER A 85 6.72 -4.07 -3.37
CA SER A 85 7.03 -4.62 -4.68
C SER A 85 7.79 -5.93 -4.55
N LEU A 86 7.69 -6.79 -5.55
CA LEU A 86 8.54 -7.97 -5.67
C LEU A 86 9.89 -7.59 -6.27
N LYS A 87 10.98 -8.09 -5.70
CA LYS A 87 12.34 -7.83 -6.20
C LYS A 87 12.55 -8.41 -7.61
N SER A 88 11.90 -9.53 -7.93
CA SER A 88 12.03 -10.17 -9.23
C SER A 88 11.34 -9.43 -10.37
N SER A 89 10.12 -8.93 -10.15
CA SER A 89 9.26 -8.35 -11.19
C SER A 89 9.09 -6.83 -11.08
N GLY A 90 9.30 -6.25 -9.90
CA GLY A 90 8.96 -4.86 -9.58
C GLY A 90 7.46 -4.62 -9.36
N GLU A 91 6.63 -5.66 -9.47
CA GLU A 91 5.17 -5.58 -9.33
C GLU A 91 4.75 -5.62 -7.86
N ASP A 92 3.60 -5.04 -7.53
CA ASP A 92 3.01 -5.01 -6.18
C ASP A 92 2.14 -6.24 -5.85
N GLN A 93 2.16 -7.23 -6.74
CA GLN A 93 1.39 -8.47 -6.65
C GLN A 93 2.17 -9.65 -7.19
N LEU A 94 1.87 -10.84 -6.66
CA LEU A 94 2.40 -12.10 -7.17
C LEU A 94 1.42 -12.72 -8.17
N THR A 95 1.67 -12.54 -9.47
CA THR A 95 0.86 -13.14 -10.53
C THR A 95 1.23 -14.61 -10.75
N ILE A 96 0.24 -15.50 -10.67
CA ILE A 96 0.40 -16.95 -10.87
C ILE A 96 -0.02 -17.38 -12.27
N VAL A 97 -1.13 -16.81 -12.75
CA VAL A 97 -1.68 -17.11 -14.06
C VAL A 97 -2.00 -15.80 -14.74
N LYS A 98 -1.55 -15.66 -15.98
CA LYS A 98 -1.93 -14.59 -16.87
C LYS A 98 -2.27 -15.20 -18.22
N SER A 99 -3.54 -15.09 -18.62
CA SER A 99 -4.04 -15.61 -19.88
C SER A 99 -4.82 -14.54 -20.61
N LYS A 100 -4.73 -14.55 -21.93
CA LYS A 100 -5.50 -13.65 -22.79
C LYS A 100 -6.18 -14.46 -23.87
N GLU A 101 -7.50 -14.42 -23.90
CA GLU A 101 -8.35 -15.07 -24.90
C GLU A 101 -9.19 -14.00 -25.60
N GLY A 102 -8.79 -13.64 -26.82
CA GLY A 102 -9.38 -12.51 -27.56
C GLY A 102 -9.22 -11.18 -26.81
N ASP A 103 -10.35 -10.53 -26.53
CA ASP A 103 -10.42 -9.25 -25.81
C ASP A 103 -10.54 -9.41 -24.27
N VAL A 104 -10.50 -10.66 -23.80
CA VAL A 104 -10.58 -10.98 -22.38
C VAL A 104 -9.20 -11.38 -21.86
N GLU A 105 -8.71 -10.64 -20.87
CA GLU A 105 -7.50 -10.95 -20.11
C GLU A 105 -7.89 -11.39 -18.70
N ILE A 106 -7.42 -12.57 -18.29
CA ILE A 106 -7.65 -13.13 -16.96
C ILE A 106 -6.31 -13.21 -16.25
N GLU A 107 -6.22 -12.55 -15.10
CA GLU A 107 -5.06 -12.58 -14.23
C GLU A 107 -5.47 -13.13 -12.86
N ILE A 108 -4.75 -14.13 -12.39
CA ILE A 108 -4.88 -14.68 -11.05
C ILE A 108 -3.61 -14.31 -10.30
N PHE A 109 -3.77 -13.52 -9.23
CA PHE A 109 -2.65 -13.02 -8.46
C PHE A 109 -2.94 -13.02 -6.96
N PHE A 110 -1.87 -12.96 -6.18
CA PHE A 110 -1.91 -12.80 -4.75
C PHE A 110 -1.40 -11.40 -4.37
N SER A 111 -2.12 -10.74 -3.47
CA SER A 111 -1.63 -9.51 -2.85
C SER A 111 -0.46 -9.85 -1.91
N LEU A 112 0.57 -9.00 -1.91
CA LEU A 112 1.71 -9.10 -1.00
C LEU A 112 1.35 -8.80 0.47
N GLY A 113 0.11 -8.37 0.72
CA GLY A 113 -0.41 -8.03 2.04
C GLY A 113 -0.35 -6.53 2.33
N HIS A 114 -0.48 -6.18 3.61
CA HIS A 114 -0.47 -4.79 4.05
C HIS A 114 0.96 -4.33 4.29
N ALA A 115 1.39 -3.37 3.49
CA ALA A 115 2.70 -2.76 3.59
C ALA A 115 3.00 -2.24 4.99
N GLU A 116 1.99 -1.66 5.63
CA GLU A 116 2.13 -1.06 6.95
C GLU A 116 2.37 -2.10 8.05
N TYR A 117 1.86 -3.32 7.89
CA TYR A 117 2.11 -4.42 8.82
C TYR A 117 3.55 -4.94 8.68
N LEU A 118 3.99 -5.21 7.45
CA LEU A 118 5.36 -5.65 7.18
C LEU A 118 6.39 -4.62 7.63
N MET A 119 6.11 -3.33 7.39
CA MET A 119 6.99 -2.22 7.77
C MET A 119 6.90 -1.84 9.26
N GLY A 120 6.06 -2.51 10.05
CA GLY A 120 5.93 -2.27 11.48
C GLY A 120 5.38 -0.88 11.82
N ASP A 121 4.46 -0.36 11.01
CA ASP A 121 3.88 0.96 11.19
C ASP A 121 3.09 1.04 12.53
N PRO A 122 3.48 1.93 13.45
CA PRO A 122 2.88 2.01 14.78
C PRO A 122 1.45 2.56 14.79
N ASP A 123 1.02 3.24 13.72
CA ASP A 123 -0.31 3.85 13.60
C ASP A 123 -1.36 2.87 13.05
N LYS A 124 -0.95 1.65 12.69
CA LYS A 124 -1.87 0.57 12.38
C LYS A 124 -2.27 -0.22 13.61
N ASP A 125 -3.46 -0.81 13.52
CA ASP A 125 -4.04 -1.62 14.59
C ASP A 125 -3.06 -2.74 14.97
N ARG A 126 -2.52 -2.66 16.20
CA ARG A 126 -1.61 -3.67 16.76
C ARG A 126 -2.30 -5.03 16.93
N ASN A 127 -3.63 -5.08 16.90
CA ASN A 127 -4.41 -6.31 16.95
C ASN A 127 -4.69 -6.90 15.55
N TYR A 128 -4.29 -6.20 14.48
CA TYR A 128 -4.40 -6.75 13.13
C TYR A 128 -3.39 -7.90 12.98
N THR A 129 -3.91 -9.11 12.73
CA THR A 129 -3.08 -10.26 12.34
C THR A 129 -3.18 -10.41 10.83
N GLN A 130 -2.05 -10.30 10.14
CA GLN A 130 -2.01 -10.49 8.70
C GLN A 130 -2.31 -11.96 8.36
N ASN A 131 -3.49 -12.23 7.80
CA ASN A 131 -3.91 -13.57 7.38
C ASN A 131 -3.78 -13.71 5.87
N TYR A 132 -2.57 -13.50 5.33
CA TYR A 132 -2.29 -13.62 3.91
C TYR A 132 -1.53 -14.91 3.61
N PRO A 133 -1.89 -15.59 2.51
CA PRO A 133 -2.94 -15.26 1.56
C PRO A 133 -4.25 -15.90 2.04
N SER A 134 -5.26 -15.09 2.34
CA SER A 134 -6.61 -15.58 2.66
C SER A 134 -7.37 -16.04 1.41
N GLY A 135 -6.84 -15.73 0.23
CA GLY A 135 -7.41 -16.04 -1.07
C GLY A 135 -6.59 -15.43 -2.21
N ALA A 136 -6.99 -15.71 -3.45
CA ALA A 136 -6.44 -15.09 -4.66
C ALA A 136 -7.42 -14.07 -5.20
N LEU A 137 -6.89 -13.04 -5.83
CA LEU A 137 -7.65 -12.09 -6.61
C LEU A 137 -7.63 -12.54 -8.06
N ILE A 138 -8.81 -12.60 -8.66
CA ILE A 138 -8.96 -12.84 -10.09
C ILE A 138 -9.44 -11.55 -10.72
N SER A 139 -8.57 -10.97 -11.53
CA SER A 139 -8.90 -9.83 -12.37
C SER A 139 -9.31 -10.34 -13.75
N LYS A 140 -10.52 -9.98 -14.16
CA LYS A 140 -10.99 -10.16 -15.53
C LYS A 140 -11.10 -8.79 -16.18
N LYS A 141 -10.30 -8.57 -17.21
CA LYS A 141 -10.35 -7.39 -18.05
C LYS A 141 -11.00 -7.74 -19.37
N GLU A 142 -12.07 -7.02 -19.70
CA GLU A 142 -12.84 -7.21 -20.92
C GLU A 142 -13.08 -5.83 -21.55
N GLY A 143 -12.38 -5.57 -22.65
CA GLY A 143 -12.31 -4.22 -23.23
C GLY A 143 -11.71 -3.19 -22.25
N GLY A 144 -12.46 -2.12 -21.98
CA GLY A 144 -12.07 -1.04 -21.06
C GLY A 144 -12.43 -1.26 -19.59
N MET A 145 -13.14 -2.34 -19.25
CA MET A 145 -13.61 -2.63 -17.89
C MET A 145 -12.73 -3.70 -17.23
N THR A 146 -12.37 -3.48 -15.97
CA THR A 146 -11.62 -4.45 -15.15
C THR A 146 -12.46 -4.80 -13.93
N ASN A 147 -12.77 -6.07 -13.76
CA ASN A 147 -13.49 -6.60 -12.61
C ASN A 147 -12.56 -7.50 -11.80
N THR A 148 -12.34 -7.14 -10.54
CA THR A 148 -11.50 -7.92 -9.62
C THR A 148 -12.37 -8.54 -8.54
N SER A 149 -12.30 -9.86 -8.40
CA SER A 149 -13.04 -10.61 -7.38
C SER A 149 -12.07 -11.37 -6.48
N LEU A 150 -12.34 -11.37 -5.17
CA LEU A 150 -11.62 -12.20 -4.20
C LEU A 150 -12.24 -13.59 -4.15
N PHE A 151 -11.41 -14.61 -4.31
CA PHE A 151 -11.81 -16.01 -4.17
C PHE A 151 -11.11 -16.64 -2.98
N THR A 152 -11.89 -17.29 -2.12
CA THR A 152 -11.36 -18.05 -1.00
C THR A 152 -10.57 -19.27 -1.48
N SER A 153 -9.69 -19.81 -0.64
CA SER A 153 -8.89 -21.02 -0.95
C SER A 153 -9.75 -22.22 -1.40
N GLY A 154 -10.96 -22.37 -0.84
CA GLY A 154 -11.91 -23.41 -1.24
C GLY A 154 -12.42 -23.21 -2.67
N GLU A 155 -12.88 -22.00 -3.00
CA GLU A 155 -13.41 -21.69 -4.33
C GLU A 155 -12.33 -21.78 -5.42
N LEU A 156 -11.08 -21.40 -5.11
CA LEU A 156 -9.95 -21.55 -6.01
C LEU A 156 -9.67 -23.01 -6.33
N THR A 157 -9.79 -23.86 -5.32
CA THR A 157 -9.58 -25.30 -5.47
C THR A 157 -10.64 -25.91 -6.38
N GLU A 158 -11.91 -25.60 -6.13
CA GLU A 158 -13.04 -26.18 -6.85
C GLU A 158 -13.15 -25.68 -8.30
N LYS A 159 -12.96 -24.38 -8.52
CA LYS A 159 -13.20 -23.75 -9.83
C LYS A 159 -11.96 -23.73 -10.73
N TYR A 160 -10.79 -23.54 -10.14
CA TYR A 160 -9.55 -23.28 -10.89
C TYR A 160 -8.48 -24.34 -10.67
N ASN A 161 -8.73 -25.34 -9.80
CA ASN A 161 -7.74 -26.34 -9.41
C ASN A 161 -6.43 -25.70 -8.92
N ILE A 162 -6.56 -24.59 -8.20
CA ILE A 162 -5.46 -23.85 -7.56
C ILE A 162 -5.55 -24.06 -6.06
N ARG A 163 -4.46 -24.51 -5.44
CA ARG A 163 -4.36 -24.66 -3.97
C ARG A 163 -3.12 -23.97 -3.47
N ILE A 164 -3.25 -23.13 -2.46
CA ILE A 164 -2.09 -22.61 -1.73
C ILE A 164 -1.77 -23.62 -0.64
N LEU A 165 -0.52 -24.08 -0.60
CA LEU A 165 -0.05 -24.99 0.43
C LEU A 165 0.66 -24.22 1.55
N GLU A 166 1.44 -23.22 1.16
CA GLU A 166 2.32 -22.50 2.08
C GLU A 166 2.53 -21.09 1.56
N TRP A 167 2.54 -20.14 2.49
CA TRP A 167 2.93 -18.77 2.23
C TRP A 167 3.53 -18.19 3.48
N GLU A 168 4.83 -17.98 3.43
CA GLU A 168 5.60 -17.50 4.56
C GLU A 168 6.36 -16.25 4.15
N THR A 169 6.17 -15.21 4.95
CA THR A 169 7.02 -14.02 4.93
C THR A 169 7.85 -14.03 6.20
N GLY A 170 9.16 -14.03 6.07
CA GLY A 170 10.06 -13.99 7.23
C GLY A 170 10.23 -12.57 7.80
N PRO A 171 10.96 -12.43 8.92
CA PRO A 171 11.41 -11.12 9.38
C PRO A 171 12.27 -10.43 8.29
N PRO A 172 12.41 -9.10 8.35
CA PRO A 172 13.21 -8.38 7.36
C PRO A 172 14.65 -8.92 7.31
N ILE A 173 15.16 -9.18 6.11
CA ILE A 173 16.45 -9.83 5.84
C ILE A 173 17.61 -9.01 6.42
N GLN A 174 17.50 -7.68 6.43
CA GLN A 174 18.24 -6.67 7.21
C GLN A 174 17.94 -5.27 6.64
N ASN A 175 17.75 -4.24 7.47
CA ASN A 175 18.11 -2.85 7.14
C ASN A 175 18.32 -2.00 8.40
N HIS A 176 19.41 -1.25 8.39
CA HIS A 176 19.88 -0.39 9.49
C HIS A 176 18.83 0.65 9.90
N PHE A 177 18.57 0.71 11.20
CA PHE A 177 17.89 1.84 11.84
C PHE A 177 18.95 2.89 12.18
N GLU A 178 19.13 3.90 11.32
CA GLU A 178 19.77 5.12 11.79
C GLU A 178 18.77 5.87 12.65
N ALA A 179 18.91 5.72 13.97
CA ALA A 179 18.31 6.63 14.92
C ALA A 179 19.01 7.99 14.75
N GLU A 180 18.38 8.92 14.04
CA GLU A 180 18.79 10.33 14.11
C GLU A 180 18.53 10.84 15.53
N ASN A 181 19.62 11.17 16.24
CA ASN A 181 19.63 11.94 17.49
C ASN A 181 19.18 13.38 17.27
#